data_AF-A0A292PVU8-F1
#
_entry.id   AF-A0A292PVU8-F1
#
_cell.length_a   1.000
_cell.length_b   1.000
_cell.length_c   1.000
_cell.angle_alpha   90.00
_cell.angle_beta   90.00
_cell.angle_gamma   90.00
#
_symmetry.space_group_name_H-M   'P 1'
#
loop_
_entity.id
_entity.type
_entity.pdbx_description
1 polymer ?
#
loop_
_entity_poly.entity_id
_entity_poly.type
_entity_poly.pdbx_seq_one_letter_code
_entity_poly.pdbx_strand_id
1 'polypeptide(L)'
;LLIRSTPTLNRTLARSKPLTLNQTQIYPANRTMPNKRKHISTPFTRHPHLHKKQNPAPRPHHRQHQQGSNSKSKSKPIAKQPPPQKPPSLFHPSSRILLLGEGDFSFAASLVRHHCVLHLTATSLDSEAELLEKYPQAAGNVAVVRGMISGGGVVVHG
;
A
#
# COMPACT_ATOMS: atom_id res chain seq x y z
N LEU A 1 -18.16 -52.87 61.06
CA LEU A 1 -17.92 -51.40 61.06
C LEU A 1 -16.56 -51.15 60.42
N LEU A 2 -16.49 -50.96 59.10
CA LEU A 2 -15.22 -50.81 58.37
C LEU A 2 -15.17 -49.38 57.80
N ILE A 3 -14.25 -48.57 58.33
CA ILE A 3 -14.14 -47.14 58.03
C ILE A 3 -13.38 -46.95 56.71
N ARG A 4 -13.99 -46.12 55.85
CA ARG A 4 -13.51 -45.70 54.53
C ARG A 4 -12.21 -44.88 54.63
N SER A 5 -11.29 -45.06 53.69
CA SER A 5 -10.25 -44.07 53.40
C SER A 5 -10.04 -43.98 51.89
N THR A 6 -10.45 -42.86 51.31
CA THR A 6 -10.21 -42.49 49.91
C THR A 6 -9.03 -41.53 49.84
N PRO A 7 -8.06 -41.71 48.93
CA PRO A 7 -6.97 -40.76 48.79
C PRO A 7 -7.42 -39.50 48.04
N THR A 8 -7.16 -38.34 48.65
CA THR A 8 -7.39 -37.00 48.12
C THR A 8 -6.26 -36.64 47.13
N LEU A 9 -6.60 -36.44 45.86
CA LEU A 9 -5.67 -35.98 44.82
C LEU A 9 -5.55 -34.45 44.87
N ASN A 10 -4.38 -33.95 45.26
CA ASN A 10 -4.05 -32.53 45.27
C ASN A 10 -3.85 -32.03 43.83
N ARG A 11 -4.79 -31.21 43.36
CA ARG A 11 -4.75 -30.53 42.06
C ARG A 11 -3.91 -29.26 42.18
N THR A 12 -2.63 -29.34 41.82
CA THR A 12 -1.74 -28.18 41.73
C THR A 12 -2.14 -27.31 40.53
N LEU A 13 -2.85 -26.21 40.79
CA LEU A 13 -3.22 -25.22 39.79
C LEU A 13 -1.98 -24.36 39.47
N ALA A 14 -1.28 -24.69 38.39
CA ALA A 14 -0.21 -23.85 37.86
C ALA A 14 -0.82 -22.53 37.35
N ARG A 15 -0.61 -21.47 38.13
CA ARG A 15 -0.97 -20.09 37.84
C ARG A 15 -0.19 -19.61 36.62
N SER A 16 -0.83 -19.63 35.44
CA SER A 16 -0.29 -19.01 34.23
C SER A 16 -0.16 -17.50 34.45
N LYS A 17 1.03 -16.98 34.16
CA LYS A 17 1.29 -15.53 34.13
C LYS A 17 0.54 -14.94 32.92
N PRO A 18 -0.19 -13.82 33.05
CA PRO A 18 -0.77 -13.16 31.90
C PRO A 18 0.38 -12.62 31.02
N LEU A 19 0.43 -13.07 29.78
CA LEU A 19 1.23 -12.45 28.73
C LEU A 19 0.70 -11.02 28.56
N THR A 20 1.51 -10.05 28.98
CA THR A 20 1.25 -8.63 28.74
C THR A 20 1.23 -8.38 27.24
N LEU A 21 0.03 -8.15 26.71
CA LEU A 21 -0.27 -7.75 25.35
C LEU A 21 0.36 -6.37 25.10
N ASN A 22 1.59 -6.34 24.58
CA ASN A 22 2.16 -5.12 24.01
C ASN A 22 1.47 -4.83 22.67
N GLN A 23 0.25 -4.31 22.77
CA GLN A 23 -0.47 -3.67 21.70
C GLN A 23 0.13 -2.29 21.48
N THR A 24 0.66 -2.04 20.28
CA THR A 24 0.60 -0.80 19.47
C THR A 24 1.78 -0.79 18.49
N GLN A 25 1.65 -1.50 17.37
CA GLN A 25 2.41 -1.17 16.15
C GLN A 25 1.43 -0.49 15.19
N ILE A 26 1.15 0.77 15.51
CA ILE A 26 0.49 1.69 14.59
C ILE A 26 1.59 2.12 13.61
N TYR A 27 1.57 1.56 12.40
CA TYR A 27 2.38 2.10 11.31
C TYR A 27 1.83 3.49 10.94
N PRO A 28 2.62 4.57 10.98
CA PRO A 28 2.15 5.87 10.57
C PRO A 28 1.91 5.89 9.05
N ALA A 29 0.70 6.29 8.67
CA ALA A 29 0.43 6.76 7.33
C ALA A 29 1.21 8.05 7.06
N ASN A 30 1.72 8.19 5.83
CA ASN A 30 2.30 9.38 5.20
C ASN A 30 3.80 9.66 5.44
N ARG A 31 4.63 9.12 4.54
CA ARG A 31 5.88 9.79 4.15
C ARG A 31 5.70 10.37 2.74
N THR A 32 5.49 11.68 2.67
CA THR A 32 5.54 12.43 1.41
C THR A 32 6.95 12.35 0.84
N MET A 33 7.09 11.77 -0.35
CA MET A 33 8.36 11.73 -1.09
C MET A 33 8.61 13.10 -1.75
N PRO A 34 9.78 13.74 -1.56
CA PRO A 34 10.10 14.96 -2.29
C PRO A 34 10.42 14.63 -3.77
N ASN A 35 9.66 15.25 -4.67
CA ASN A 35 9.84 15.12 -6.12
C ASN A 35 11.11 15.87 -6.58
N LYS A 36 12.24 15.18 -6.71
CA LYS A 36 13.43 15.71 -7.40
C LYS A 36 13.37 15.36 -8.89
N ARG A 37 12.73 16.22 -9.68
CA ARG A 37 12.93 16.28 -11.14
C ARG A 37 14.38 16.65 -11.44
N LYS A 38 15.19 15.70 -11.93
CA LYS A 38 16.48 15.99 -12.56
C LYS A 38 16.22 16.27 -14.04
N HIS A 39 16.40 17.52 -14.46
CA HIS A 39 16.55 17.88 -15.86
C HIS A 39 17.96 17.45 -16.29
N ILE A 40 18.07 16.37 -17.06
CA ILE A 40 19.29 16.02 -17.79
C ILE A 40 19.04 16.38 -19.24
N SER A 41 19.61 17.50 -19.66
CA SER A 41 19.75 17.90 -21.06
C SER A 41 20.95 17.14 -21.64
N THR A 42 20.71 16.22 -22.57
CA THR A 42 21.78 15.67 -23.42
C THR A 42 21.82 16.45 -24.75
N PRO A 43 23.00 16.90 -25.21
CA PRO A 43 23.14 17.54 -26.51
C PRO A 43 23.24 16.48 -27.62
N PHE A 44 22.39 16.57 -28.64
CA PHE A 44 22.49 15.75 -29.85
C PHE A 44 23.38 16.45 -30.87
N THR A 45 24.52 15.83 -31.19
CA THR A 45 25.54 16.29 -32.13
C THR A 45 25.07 16.13 -33.58
N ARG A 46 25.28 17.17 -34.40
CA ARG A 46 24.99 17.22 -35.85
C ARG A 46 25.98 16.39 -36.68
N HIS A 47 25.59 16.04 -37.91
CA HIS A 47 26.27 16.24 -39.23
C HIS A 47 25.68 15.25 -40.31
N PRO A 48 25.91 15.40 -41.64
CA PRO A 48 25.56 16.51 -42.56
C PRO A 48 24.92 16.03 -43.92
N HIS A 49 24.79 16.96 -44.91
CA HIS A 49 24.43 16.84 -46.37
C HIS A 49 22.92 16.91 -46.75
N LEU A 50 22.42 17.59 -47.80
CA LEU A 50 22.90 18.58 -48.81
C LEU A 50 21.64 19.09 -49.60
N HIS A 51 21.71 20.28 -50.26
CA HIS A 51 20.78 20.91 -51.25
C HIS A 51 19.63 21.79 -50.65
N LYS A 52 19.23 22.98 -51.13
CA LYS A 52 19.43 23.73 -52.40
C LYS A 52 19.03 25.23 -52.26
N LYS A 53 19.87 26.14 -52.80
CA LYS A 53 19.68 27.48 -53.43
C LYS A 53 18.68 28.58 -52.95
N GLN A 54 19.27 29.80 -52.85
CA GLN A 54 18.91 31.12 -53.46
C GLN A 54 18.46 32.32 -52.57
N ASN A 55 19.20 33.43 -52.73
CA ASN A 55 19.21 34.80 -52.15
C ASN A 55 18.30 35.80 -52.94
N PRO A 56 18.21 37.15 -52.69
CA PRO A 56 18.61 38.04 -51.55
C PRO A 56 17.60 39.19 -51.14
N ALA A 57 17.80 39.79 -49.93
CA ALA A 57 17.72 41.22 -49.47
C ALA A 57 16.55 42.21 -49.87
N PRO A 58 16.29 43.39 -49.19
CA PRO A 58 17.14 44.16 -48.25
C PRO A 58 16.49 44.79 -46.98
N ARG A 59 17.40 45.38 -46.18
CA ARG A 59 17.37 46.24 -44.96
C ARG A 59 16.43 47.48 -45.05
N PRO A 60 16.10 48.26 -43.98
CA PRO A 60 17.08 48.84 -43.04
C PRO A 60 16.69 49.15 -41.58
N HIS A 61 17.74 49.60 -40.89
CA HIS A 61 17.89 49.98 -39.50
C HIS A 61 17.10 51.24 -39.10
N HIS A 62 16.57 51.30 -37.87
CA HIS A 62 16.77 52.48 -37.04
C HIS A 62 16.77 52.16 -35.53
N ARG A 63 17.75 52.75 -34.85
CA ARG A 63 17.95 52.78 -33.39
C ARG A 63 17.08 53.89 -32.79
N GLN A 64 16.54 53.66 -31.60
CA GLN A 64 16.61 54.52 -30.39
C GLN A 64 15.49 54.08 -29.42
N HIS A 65 15.82 53.53 -28.26
CA HIS A 65 16.15 54.18 -26.99
C HIS A 65 14.91 54.48 -26.12
N GLN A 66 14.96 53.83 -24.94
CA GLN A 66 14.50 54.28 -23.62
C GLN A 66 13.00 54.22 -23.24
N GLN A 67 12.79 53.38 -22.23
CA GLN A 67 12.13 53.66 -20.94
C GLN A 67 10.68 54.20 -20.98
N GLY A 68 9.77 53.40 -20.42
CA GLY A 68 8.43 53.87 -20.12
C GLY A 68 7.51 52.79 -19.55
N SER A 69 7.65 52.54 -18.24
CA SER A 69 6.58 52.27 -17.28
C SER A 69 5.36 51.38 -17.67
N ASN A 70 5.16 50.38 -16.79
CA ASN A 70 3.85 49.94 -16.28
C ASN A 70 3.08 48.89 -17.10
N SER A 71 3.67 47.70 -17.28
CA SER A 71 2.84 46.50 -17.45
C SER A 71 2.23 46.11 -16.10
N LYS A 72 1.05 46.63 -15.81
CA LYS A 72 0.12 46.01 -14.85
C LYS A 72 -0.12 44.58 -15.33
N SER A 73 0.66 43.64 -14.79
CA SER A 73 0.38 42.21 -14.87
C SER A 73 -0.94 41.99 -14.13
N LYS A 74 -2.04 42.04 -14.89
CA LYS A 74 -3.32 41.48 -14.45
C LYS A 74 -3.05 40.00 -14.19
N SER A 75 -2.81 39.66 -12.93
CA SER A 75 -2.82 38.31 -12.43
C SER A 75 -4.17 37.70 -12.81
N LYS A 76 -4.17 36.83 -13.82
CA LYS A 76 -5.32 35.97 -14.09
C LYS A 76 -5.60 35.23 -12.77
N PRO A 77 -6.85 35.22 -12.27
CA PRO A 77 -7.16 34.46 -11.08
C PRO A 77 -6.83 32.99 -11.36
N ILE A 78 -5.94 32.43 -10.55
CA ILE A 78 -5.70 30.99 -10.52
C ILE A 78 -7.05 30.35 -10.20
N ALA A 79 -7.65 29.72 -11.20
CA ALA A 79 -8.83 28.90 -11.01
C ALA A 79 -8.47 27.83 -9.98
N LYS A 80 -9.12 27.87 -8.81
CA LYS A 80 -8.96 26.88 -7.75
C LYS A 80 -9.35 25.54 -8.35
N GLN A 81 -8.39 24.65 -8.53
CA GLN A 81 -8.70 23.28 -8.93
C GLN A 81 -9.63 22.66 -7.87
N PRO A 82 -10.64 21.89 -8.28
CA PRO A 82 -11.48 21.17 -7.33
C PRO A 82 -10.59 20.29 -6.43
N PRO A 83 -10.95 20.13 -5.15
CA PRO A 83 -10.18 19.30 -4.23
C PRO A 83 -10.04 17.88 -4.82
N PRO A 84 -8.87 17.22 -4.65
CA PRO A 84 -8.66 15.87 -5.14
C PRO A 84 -9.72 14.95 -4.54
N GLN A 85 -10.55 14.35 -5.39
CA GLN A 85 -11.55 13.39 -4.97
C GLN A 85 -10.84 12.11 -4.51
N LYS A 86 -11.20 11.61 -3.33
CA LYS A 86 -10.67 10.35 -2.82
C LYS A 86 -11.21 9.22 -3.70
N PRO A 87 -10.37 8.30 -4.20
CA PRO A 87 -10.86 7.17 -4.95
C PRO A 87 -11.81 6.32 -4.09
N PRO A 88 -12.84 5.72 -4.68
CA PRO A 88 -13.78 4.87 -3.96
C PRO A 88 -13.05 3.68 -3.31
N SER A 89 -13.41 3.36 -2.07
CA SER A 89 -12.85 2.19 -1.36
C SER A 89 -13.43 0.91 -1.96
N LEU A 90 -12.56 0.02 -2.45
CA LEU A 90 -12.98 -1.28 -3.02
C LEU A 90 -13.46 -2.27 -1.96
N PHE A 91 -12.95 -2.16 -0.73
CA PHE A 91 -13.29 -3.04 0.39
C PHE A 91 -13.79 -2.23 1.58
N HIS A 92 -14.85 -2.73 2.22
CA HIS A 92 -15.42 -2.15 3.42
C HIS A 92 -15.28 -3.16 4.57
N PRO A 93 -15.18 -2.75 5.84
CA PRO A 93 -15.06 -3.68 6.97
C PRO A 93 -16.19 -4.72 7.00
N SER A 94 -17.41 -4.32 6.61
CA SER A 94 -18.58 -5.20 6.55
C SER A 94 -18.64 -6.12 5.32
N SER A 95 -17.68 -6.01 4.39
CA SER A 95 -17.64 -6.87 3.19
C SER A 95 -17.48 -8.33 3.59
N ARG A 96 -18.16 -9.22 2.85
CA ARG A 96 -17.98 -10.67 2.90
C ARG A 96 -17.17 -11.09 1.68
N ILE A 97 -15.96 -11.59 1.90
CA ILE A 97 -15.00 -11.85 0.84
C ILE A 97 -14.65 -13.35 0.83
N LEU A 98 -14.68 -13.95 -0.36
CA LEU A 98 -14.16 -15.29 -0.62
C LEU A 98 -12.98 -15.16 -1.58
N LEU A 99 -11.80 -15.61 -1.15
CA LEU A 99 -10.61 -15.68 -1.97
C LEU A 99 -10.36 -17.13 -2.38
N LEU A 100 -10.24 -17.36 -3.68
CA LEU A 100 -9.99 -18.67 -4.26
C LEU A 100 -8.57 -18.72 -4.82
N GLY A 101 -7.84 -19.78 -4.50
CA GLY A 101 -6.49 -20.00 -5.01
C GLY A 101 -5.46 -19.07 -4.37
N GLU A 102 -5.63 -18.74 -3.09
CA GLU A 102 -4.55 -18.09 -2.34
C GLU A 102 -3.38 -19.06 -2.24
N GLY A 103 -2.20 -18.60 -2.69
CA GLY A 103 -0.94 -19.28 -2.46
C GLY A 103 -0.57 -19.16 -0.99
N ASP A 104 0.13 -18.08 -0.62
CA ASP A 104 0.71 -17.89 0.72
C ASP A 104 -0.16 -17.09 1.70
N PHE A 105 -1.43 -16.84 1.37
CA PHE A 105 -2.38 -16.03 2.15
C PHE A 105 -1.98 -14.56 2.35
N SER A 106 -0.97 -14.05 1.63
CA SER A 106 -0.47 -12.67 1.81
C SER A 106 -1.51 -11.62 1.44
N PHE A 107 -2.31 -11.87 0.39
CA PHE A 107 -3.37 -10.95 0.00
C PHE A 107 -4.50 -10.97 1.04
N ALA A 108 -4.88 -12.15 1.52
CA ALA A 108 -5.83 -12.29 2.63
C ALA A 108 -5.37 -11.50 3.87
N ALA A 109 -4.12 -11.67 4.29
CA ALA A 109 -3.55 -10.93 5.43
C ALA A 109 -3.54 -9.42 5.20
N SER A 110 -3.33 -8.95 3.96
CA SER A 110 -3.37 -7.52 3.61
C SER A 110 -4.77 -6.92 3.81
N LEU A 111 -5.84 -7.65 3.47
CA LEU A 111 -7.22 -7.21 3.67
C LEU A 111 -7.55 -7.04 5.15
N VAL A 112 -7.10 -7.97 5.98
CA VAL A 112 -7.28 -7.89 7.43
C VAL A 112 -6.55 -6.67 8.01
N ARG A 113 -5.31 -6.44 7.60
CA ARG A 113 -4.46 -5.36 8.14
C ARG A 113 -4.85 -3.96 7.67
N HIS A 114 -5.25 -3.81 6.41
CA HIS A 114 -5.44 -2.48 5.79
C HIS A 114 -6.89 -2.09 5.60
N HIS A 115 -7.80 -3.06 5.47
CA HIS A 115 -9.23 -2.81 5.21
C HIS A 115 -10.14 -3.23 6.36
N CYS A 116 -9.57 -3.79 7.44
CA CYS A 116 -10.30 -4.24 8.63
C CYS A 116 -11.52 -5.10 8.30
N VAL A 117 -11.40 -5.95 7.26
CA VAL A 117 -12.48 -6.84 6.83
C VAL A 117 -12.84 -7.76 7.97
N LEU A 118 -14.14 -7.91 8.24
CA LEU A 118 -14.66 -8.71 9.35
C LEU A 118 -15.02 -10.14 8.95
N HIS A 119 -15.29 -10.38 7.66
CA HIS A 119 -15.70 -11.69 7.13
C HIS A 119 -14.89 -12.08 5.89
N LEU A 120 -13.93 -12.98 6.05
CA LEU A 120 -12.99 -13.39 5.01
C LEU A 120 -12.81 -14.91 5.04
N THR A 121 -13.12 -15.57 3.93
CA THR A 121 -12.73 -16.96 3.69
C THR A 121 -11.67 -17.00 2.61
N ALA A 122 -10.51 -17.58 2.90
CA ALA A 122 -9.44 -17.76 1.92
C ALA A 122 -9.16 -19.25 1.73
N THR A 123 -9.04 -19.68 0.48
CA THR A 123 -8.84 -21.08 0.13
C THR A 123 -7.54 -21.26 -0.65
N SER A 124 -6.74 -22.25 -0.26
CA SER A 124 -5.59 -22.72 -1.04
C SER A 124 -5.87 -24.09 -1.63
N LEU A 125 -5.24 -24.40 -2.76
CA LEU A 125 -5.26 -25.75 -3.34
C LEU A 125 -4.31 -26.70 -2.60
N ASP A 126 -3.24 -26.17 -2.01
CA ASP A 126 -2.25 -26.96 -1.30
C ASP A 126 -2.74 -27.34 0.10
N SER A 127 -2.31 -28.52 0.58
CA SER A 127 -2.45 -28.88 1.98
C SER A 127 -1.63 -27.93 2.87
N GLU A 128 -1.95 -27.85 4.16
CA GLU A 128 -1.22 -26.95 5.08
C GLU A 128 0.28 -27.31 5.14
N ALA A 129 0.65 -28.58 5.03
CA ALA A 129 2.04 -29.03 5.02
C ALA A 129 2.78 -28.60 3.75
N GLU A 130 2.21 -28.88 2.57
CA GLU A 130 2.81 -28.51 1.28
C GLU A 130 2.93 -26.99 1.13
N LEU A 131 1.92 -26.26 1.61
CA LEU A 131 1.94 -24.81 1.66
C LEU A 131 3.14 -24.28 2.45
N LEU A 132 3.37 -24.81 3.64
CA LEU A 132 4.44 -24.34 4.52
C LEU A 132 5.83 -24.77 4.04
N GLU A 133 5.93 -25.88 3.32
CA GLU A 133 7.15 -26.26 2.63
C GLU A 133 7.49 -25.30 1.49
N LYS A 134 6.50 -24.97 0.64
CA LYS A 134 6.68 -24.03 -0.49
C LYS A 134 6.86 -22.58 -0.02
N TYR A 135 6.13 -22.20 1.02
CA TYR A 135 6.01 -20.83 1.53
C TYR A 135 6.05 -20.80 3.07
N PRO A 136 7.24 -20.89 3.70
CA PRO A 136 7.36 -20.84 5.16
C PRO A 136 6.75 -19.59 5.80
N GLN A 137 6.76 -18.46 5.08
CA GLN A 137 6.14 -17.20 5.53
C GLN A 137 4.61 -17.28 5.62
N ALA A 138 3.97 -18.24 4.95
CA ALA A 138 2.51 -18.40 4.94
C ALA A 138 1.97 -18.66 6.35
N ALA A 139 2.77 -19.27 7.26
CA ALA A 139 2.40 -19.45 8.66
C ALA A 139 1.97 -18.13 9.33
N GLY A 140 2.71 -17.05 9.08
CA GLY A 140 2.40 -15.73 9.63
C GLY A 140 1.13 -15.13 9.02
N ASN A 141 0.90 -15.33 7.72
CA ASN A 141 -0.29 -14.83 7.04
C ASN A 141 -1.55 -15.60 7.46
N VAL A 142 -1.48 -16.93 7.54
CA VAL A 142 -2.55 -17.78 8.06
C VAL A 142 -2.90 -17.41 9.49
N ALA A 143 -1.90 -17.15 10.34
CA ALA A 143 -2.13 -16.69 11.71
C ALA A 143 -2.87 -15.34 11.76
N VAL A 144 -2.57 -14.40 10.86
CA VAL A 144 -3.29 -13.12 10.76
C VAL A 144 -4.75 -13.33 10.39
N VAL A 145 -5.03 -14.18 9.40
CA VAL A 145 -6.40 -14.44 8.96
C VAL A 145 -7.19 -15.17 10.05
N ARG A 146 -6.65 -16.25 10.62
CA ARG A 146 -7.32 -17.01 11.70
C ARG A 146 -7.46 -16.18 12.99
N GLY A 147 -6.56 -15.23 13.23
CA GLY A 147 -6.54 -14.37 14.42
C GLY A 147 -7.46 -13.15 14.37
N MET A 148 -8.33 -13.03 13.36
CA MET A 148 -9.30 -11.93 13.28
C MET A 148 -10.19 -11.88 14.53
N ILE A 149 -10.28 -10.70 15.16
CA ILE A 149 -10.93 -10.49 16.48
C ILE A 149 -12.39 -10.97 16.51
N SER A 150 -13.12 -10.82 15.40
CA SER A 150 -14.52 -11.22 15.29
C SER A 150 -14.72 -12.71 14.96
N GLY A 151 -13.65 -13.50 14.82
CA GLY A 151 -13.71 -14.91 14.41
C GLY A 151 -14.17 -15.15 12.97
N GLY A 152 -14.31 -14.10 12.16
CA GLY A 152 -14.78 -14.20 10.77
C GLY A 152 -13.71 -14.53 9.74
N GLY A 153 -12.50 -14.88 10.17
CA GLY A 153 -11.40 -15.28 9.30
C GLY A 153 -11.29 -16.80 9.20
N VAL A 154 -11.56 -17.33 8.01
CA VAL A 154 -11.54 -18.77 7.72
C VAL A 154 -10.47 -19.06 6.68
N VAL A 155 -9.64 -20.06 6.96
CA VAL A 155 -8.63 -20.58 6.04
C VAL A 155 -8.98 -22.03 5.72
N VAL A 156 -9.08 -22.34 4.42
CA VAL A 156 -9.37 -23.69 3.92
C VAL A 156 -8.22 -24.15 3.05
N HIS A 157 -7.77 -25.38 3.26
CA HIS A 157 -6.76 -26.06 2.46
C HIS A 157 -7.41 -27.13 1.59
N GLY A 158 -6.77 -27.44 0.46
CA GLY A 158 -7.21 -28.48 -0.47
C GLY A 158 -6.79 -29.88 -0.05
#